data_AF-A0A832FTM3-F1
#
_entry.id   AF-A0A832FTM3-F1
#
_cell.length_a   1.000
_cell.length_b   1.000
_cell.length_c   1.000
_cell.angle_alpha   90.00
_cell.angle_beta   90.00
_cell.angle_gamma   90.00
#
_symmetry.space_group_name_H-M   'P 1'
#
loop_
_entity.id
_entity.type
_entity.pdbx_description
1 polymer ?
#
loop_
_entity_poly.entity_id
_entity_poly.type
_entity_poly.pdbx_seq_one_letter_code
_entity_poly.pdbx_strand_id
1 'polypeptide(L)'
;SEWHNQEALGHWLEIGHPGNIANALNSQGVSQHMRGEYEAALATYERALDYARRGASRRLQAFIWAGKGDVYREMSRWLPAMQAYDEAQPLAEGLRDPSLLTYLRIMKAEVHRGLGEYPQALAHARRAYEEANEQAMSQEAARAAMTLGAIFLEQGDAALAREYVQRAAEVFARSQSRRELALACWHEARVAEAQGDRTNALAALRRMAQVTMELGYDHFMVQEVGRALPLLAAAVAEGIGGQMLAELERRTREKTAAVAVAQEAPARPHIRIRALGDCFVEVDGRPVTAADWGRAKSKELFFYLLAYPARNKEQIGAILWPDLPPARMRSAFHVTLYGVRRALGIADCVLYHNEQYMFNRQLDHWIDVEEFEELVSQAEQCRLSNPSEAEAAFSRAVDLYGGEYLSDMSFAQEEWCFWRRDELQRRFQSALQALGDLRVGRGDYDGALTAYRRLLACDELREDIHRAVMRCLAAMGDPNGAMRQYRTLEALLKESLGVAPLPETSRLFQSIVASRNGRSR
;
A
#
# COMPACT_ATOMS: atom_id res chain seq x y z
N SER A 1 -30.13 4.87 -29.96
CA SER A 1 -28.67 5.08 -29.83
C SER A 1 -27.94 3.76 -29.66
N GLU A 2 -28.34 2.90 -28.71
CA GLU A 2 -27.65 1.63 -28.40
C GLU A 2 -27.67 0.60 -29.54
N TRP A 3 -28.80 0.45 -30.24
CA TRP A 3 -28.90 -0.40 -31.44
C TRP A 3 -27.94 0.05 -32.55
N HIS A 4 -27.82 1.36 -32.80
CA HIS A 4 -26.88 1.91 -33.77
C HIS A 4 -25.42 1.70 -33.36
N ASN A 5 -25.09 1.74 -32.06
CA ASN A 5 -23.74 1.46 -31.58
C ASN A 5 -23.37 -0.03 -31.70
N GLN A 6 -24.32 -0.94 -31.48
CA GLN A 6 -24.11 -2.38 -31.65
C GLN A 6 -23.98 -2.77 -33.14
N GLU A 7 -24.83 -2.24 -34.01
CA GLU A 7 -24.69 -2.46 -35.47
C GLU A 7 -23.39 -1.84 -36.01
N ALA A 8 -23.07 -0.62 -35.60
CA ALA A 8 -21.80 0.02 -36.00
C ALA A 8 -20.60 -0.81 -35.52
N LEU A 9 -20.62 -1.33 -34.28
CA LEU A 9 -19.56 -2.20 -33.78
C LEU A 9 -19.43 -3.48 -34.61
N GLY A 10 -20.55 -4.11 -35.00
CA GLY A 10 -20.57 -5.26 -35.91
C GLY A 10 -19.87 -4.97 -37.23
N HIS A 11 -20.26 -3.88 -37.89
CA HIS A 11 -19.64 -3.46 -39.15
C HIS A 11 -18.15 -3.09 -39.00
N TRP A 12 -17.76 -2.42 -37.92
CA TRP A 12 -16.34 -2.08 -37.71
C TRP A 12 -15.49 -3.30 -37.39
N LEU A 13 -16.04 -4.33 -36.74
CA LEU A 13 -15.38 -5.61 -36.50
C LEU A 13 -15.16 -6.38 -37.81
N GLU A 14 -16.09 -6.30 -38.76
CA GLU A 14 -15.94 -6.88 -40.10
C GLU A 14 -14.90 -6.14 -40.95
N ILE A 15 -14.87 -4.81 -40.85
CA ILE A 15 -13.95 -3.93 -41.62
C ILE A 15 -12.54 -3.91 -41.01
N GLY A 16 -12.40 -4.20 -39.72
CA GLY A 16 -11.11 -4.33 -39.03
C GLY A 16 -10.40 -3.02 -38.71
N HIS A 17 -11.11 -1.87 -38.61
CA HIS A 17 -10.50 -0.57 -38.31
C HIS A 17 -10.38 -0.33 -36.78
N PRO A 18 -9.18 -0.48 -36.16
CA PRO A 18 -9.06 -0.58 -34.71
C PRO A 18 -9.54 0.66 -33.95
N GLY A 19 -9.33 1.86 -34.51
CA GLY A 19 -9.76 3.11 -33.87
C GLY A 19 -11.29 3.27 -33.80
N ASN A 20 -12.03 2.77 -34.78
CA ASN A 20 -13.49 2.89 -34.80
C ASN A 20 -14.13 1.85 -33.89
N ILE A 21 -13.56 0.64 -33.84
CA ILE A 21 -13.91 -0.40 -32.87
C ILE A 21 -13.70 0.14 -31.44
N ALA A 22 -12.53 0.74 -31.16
CA ALA A 22 -12.24 1.33 -29.86
C ALA A 22 -13.25 2.42 -29.46
N ASN A 23 -13.62 3.30 -30.40
CA ASN A 23 -14.61 4.35 -30.14
C ASN A 23 -16.00 3.79 -29.85
N ALA A 24 -16.47 2.81 -30.65
CA ALA A 24 -17.76 2.16 -30.43
C ALA A 24 -17.81 1.40 -29.09
N LEU A 25 -16.73 0.69 -28.74
CA LEU A 25 -16.60 0.02 -27.45
C LEU A 25 -16.54 1.02 -26.29
N ASN A 26 -15.87 2.17 -26.45
CA ASN A 26 -15.87 3.22 -25.44
C ASN A 26 -17.29 3.76 -25.20
N SER A 27 -18.05 4.05 -26.26
CA SER A 27 -19.46 4.47 -26.14
C SER A 27 -20.33 3.40 -25.49
N GLN A 28 -20.09 2.11 -25.79
CA GLN A 28 -20.77 0.99 -25.12
C GLN A 28 -20.42 0.94 -23.63
N GLY A 29 -19.14 1.09 -23.26
CA GLY A 29 -18.69 1.13 -21.87
C GLY A 29 -19.32 2.27 -21.08
N VAL A 30 -19.41 3.46 -21.67
CA VAL A 30 -20.12 4.62 -21.08
C VAL A 30 -21.60 4.30 -20.86
N SER A 31 -22.27 3.66 -21.83
CA SER A 31 -23.67 3.29 -21.70
C SER A 31 -23.91 2.23 -20.61
N GLN A 32 -23.04 1.22 -20.52
CA GLN A 32 -23.08 0.21 -19.46
C GLN A 32 -22.84 0.84 -18.09
N HIS A 33 -21.89 1.77 -18.00
CA HIS A 33 -21.62 2.55 -16.79
C HIS A 33 -22.87 3.35 -16.36
N MET A 34 -23.52 4.06 -17.28
CA MET A 34 -24.78 4.79 -17.02
C MET A 34 -25.97 3.89 -16.62
N ARG A 35 -25.87 2.58 -16.84
CA ARG A 35 -26.86 1.58 -16.39
C ARG A 35 -26.48 0.90 -15.08
N GLY A 36 -25.34 1.28 -14.48
CA GLY A 36 -24.79 0.66 -13.28
C GLY A 36 -24.18 -0.74 -13.51
N GLU A 37 -23.96 -1.14 -14.76
CA GLU A 37 -23.37 -2.43 -15.14
C GLU A 37 -21.84 -2.37 -15.04
N TYR A 38 -21.33 -2.10 -13.84
CA TYR A 38 -19.93 -1.71 -13.64
C TYR A 38 -18.91 -2.74 -14.13
N GLU A 39 -19.09 -4.03 -13.81
CA GLU A 39 -18.15 -5.08 -14.24
C GLU A 39 -18.20 -5.30 -15.77
N ALA A 40 -19.38 -5.16 -16.40
CA ALA A 40 -19.51 -5.22 -17.84
C ALA A 40 -18.84 -4.01 -18.51
N ALA A 41 -19.01 -2.81 -17.95
CA ALA A 41 -18.36 -1.59 -18.42
C ALA A 41 -16.83 -1.71 -18.36
N LEU A 42 -16.28 -2.21 -17.25
CA LEU A 42 -14.83 -2.45 -17.10
C LEU A 42 -14.31 -3.45 -18.14
N ALA A 43 -15.00 -4.57 -18.34
CA ALA A 43 -14.63 -5.56 -19.36
C ALA A 43 -14.67 -4.97 -20.78
N THR A 44 -15.68 -4.15 -21.08
CA THR A 44 -15.78 -3.44 -22.36
C THR A 44 -14.68 -2.40 -22.53
N TYR A 45 -14.35 -1.64 -21.49
CA TYR A 45 -13.25 -0.68 -21.52
C TYR A 45 -11.88 -1.35 -21.72
N GLU A 46 -11.63 -2.53 -21.14
CA GLU A 46 -10.38 -3.26 -21.42
C GLU A 46 -10.24 -3.65 -22.89
N ARG A 47 -11.34 -4.12 -23.50
CA ARG A 47 -11.38 -4.39 -24.94
C ARG A 47 -11.17 -3.12 -25.74
N ALA A 48 -11.84 -2.02 -25.38
CA ALA A 48 -11.69 -0.72 -26.03
C ALA A 48 -10.23 -0.24 -25.98
N LEU A 49 -9.55 -0.42 -24.84
CA LEU A 49 -8.18 0.01 -24.63
C LEU A 49 -7.18 -0.78 -25.49
N ASP A 50 -7.37 -2.09 -25.63
CA ASP A 50 -6.59 -2.93 -26.55
C ASP A 50 -6.70 -2.43 -28.00
N TYR A 51 -7.92 -2.20 -28.49
CA TYR A 51 -8.13 -1.65 -29.83
C TYR A 51 -7.60 -0.22 -29.98
N ALA A 52 -7.70 0.63 -28.95
CA ALA A 52 -7.17 1.99 -28.97
C ALA A 52 -5.63 2.00 -29.04
N ARG A 53 -4.96 1.03 -28.39
CA ARG A 53 -3.51 0.82 -28.49
C ARG A 53 -3.11 0.33 -29.88
N ARG A 54 -3.80 -0.66 -30.43
CA ARG A 54 -3.57 -1.16 -31.81
C ARG A 54 -3.77 -0.08 -32.86
N GLY A 55 -4.76 0.80 -32.66
CA GLY A 55 -5.01 1.97 -33.51
C GLY A 55 -4.15 3.20 -33.18
N ALA A 56 -3.21 3.09 -32.23
CA ALA A 56 -2.35 4.18 -31.75
C ALA A 56 -3.10 5.46 -31.32
N SER A 57 -4.39 5.36 -30.96
CA SER A 57 -5.20 6.52 -30.59
C SER A 57 -4.99 6.89 -29.12
N ARG A 58 -4.06 7.81 -28.86
CA ARG A 58 -3.80 8.35 -27.52
C ARG A 58 -5.02 9.04 -26.92
N ARG A 59 -5.81 9.72 -27.76
CA ARG A 59 -7.07 10.34 -27.36
C ARG A 59 -8.02 9.33 -26.74
N LEU A 60 -8.33 8.24 -27.47
CA LEU A 60 -9.24 7.21 -26.96
C LEU A 60 -8.69 6.52 -25.71
N GLN A 61 -7.37 6.25 -25.65
CA GLN A 61 -6.75 5.69 -24.44
C GLN A 61 -6.98 6.59 -23.21
N ALA A 62 -6.83 7.91 -23.35
CA ALA A 62 -7.03 8.85 -22.24
C ALA A 62 -8.49 8.84 -21.75
N PHE A 63 -9.46 8.89 -22.66
CA PHE A 63 -10.89 8.86 -22.30
C PHE A 63 -11.32 7.52 -21.71
N ILE A 64 -10.80 6.40 -22.21
CA ILE A 64 -11.11 5.07 -21.69
C ILE A 64 -10.56 4.90 -20.27
N TRP A 65 -9.32 5.35 -20.02
CA TRP A 65 -8.74 5.33 -18.68
C TRP A 65 -9.52 6.21 -17.69
N ALA A 66 -9.90 7.42 -18.10
CA ALA A 66 -10.78 8.28 -17.32
C ALA A 66 -12.12 7.61 -17.01
N GLY A 67 -12.75 6.96 -17.99
CA GLY A 67 -14.00 6.21 -17.83
C GLY A 67 -13.87 5.02 -16.87
N LYS A 68 -12.76 4.27 -16.90
CA LYS A 68 -12.47 3.21 -15.92
C LYS A 68 -12.32 3.80 -14.51
N GLY A 69 -11.65 4.94 -14.38
CA GLY A 69 -11.53 5.66 -13.12
C GLY A 69 -12.88 6.02 -12.52
N ASP A 70 -13.80 6.52 -13.35
CA ASP A 70 -15.17 6.87 -12.93
C ASP A 70 -15.97 5.66 -12.44
N VAL A 71 -15.88 4.53 -13.15
CA VAL A 71 -16.52 3.29 -12.72
C VAL A 71 -15.96 2.84 -11.37
N TYR A 72 -14.63 2.81 -11.20
CA TYR A 72 -14.01 2.43 -9.93
C TYR A 72 -14.39 3.38 -8.79
N ARG A 73 -14.44 4.70 -9.05
CA ARG A 73 -14.85 5.71 -8.07
C ARG A 73 -16.30 5.49 -7.62
N GLU A 74 -17.22 5.24 -8.55
CA GLU A 74 -18.63 4.94 -8.20
C GLU A 74 -18.79 3.61 -7.46
N MET A 75 -17.90 2.65 -7.68
CA MET A 75 -17.80 1.42 -6.89
C MET A 75 -17.12 1.62 -5.53
N SER A 76 -16.68 2.83 -5.19
CA SER A 76 -15.87 3.14 -4.00
C SER A 76 -14.51 2.40 -3.95
N ARG A 77 -14.00 1.95 -5.11
CA ARG A 77 -12.67 1.35 -5.26
C ARG A 77 -11.64 2.46 -5.52
N TRP A 78 -11.28 3.19 -4.47
CA TRP A 78 -10.48 4.43 -4.53
C TRP A 78 -9.09 4.26 -5.15
N LEU A 79 -8.35 3.22 -4.78
CA LEU A 79 -7.00 2.97 -5.29
C LEU A 79 -7.00 2.65 -6.80
N PRO A 80 -7.81 1.68 -7.30
CA PRO A 80 -7.97 1.47 -8.74
C PRO A 80 -8.44 2.71 -9.50
N ALA A 81 -9.29 3.55 -8.90
CA ALA A 81 -9.72 4.80 -9.50
C ALA A 81 -8.54 5.77 -9.68
N MET A 82 -7.73 5.98 -8.63
CA MET A 82 -6.53 6.83 -8.70
C MET A 82 -5.56 6.35 -9.79
N GLN A 83 -5.27 5.04 -9.82
CA GLN A 83 -4.40 4.44 -10.82
C GLN A 83 -4.91 4.68 -12.24
N ALA A 84 -6.21 4.51 -12.49
CA ALA A 84 -6.79 4.75 -13.80
C ALA A 84 -6.69 6.23 -14.23
N TYR A 85 -6.90 7.18 -13.30
CA TYR A 85 -6.72 8.60 -13.59
C TYR A 85 -5.24 8.97 -13.81
N ASP A 86 -4.30 8.33 -13.11
CA ASP A 86 -2.86 8.51 -13.32
C ASP A 86 -2.39 7.97 -14.68
N GLU A 87 -2.98 6.87 -15.17
CA GLU A 87 -2.74 6.37 -16.53
C GLU A 87 -3.31 7.30 -17.61
N ALA A 88 -4.42 8.00 -17.32
CA ALA A 88 -5.01 8.99 -18.24
C ALA A 88 -4.19 10.29 -18.30
N GLN A 89 -3.54 10.68 -17.20
CA GLN A 89 -2.84 11.96 -17.04
C GLN A 89 -1.78 12.25 -18.14
N PRO A 90 -0.75 11.41 -18.35
CA PRO A 90 0.30 11.70 -19.35
C PRO A 90 -0.25 11.71 -20.78
N LEU A 91 -1.34 10.96 -21.03
CA LEU A 91 -2.02 10.97 -22.32
C LEU A 91 -2.75 12.29 -22.53
N ALA A 92 -3.47 12.79 -21.53
CA ALA A 92 -4.14 14.09 -21.56
C ALA A 92 -3.14 15.25 -21.72
N GLU A 93 -2.01 15.19 -21.01
CA GLU A 93 -0.92 16.18 -21.13
C GLU A 93 -0.33 16.20 -22.54
N GLY A 94 -0.10 15.02 -23.13
CA GLY A 94 0.37 14.89 -24.50
C GLY A 94 -0.62 15.41 -25.55
N LEU A 95 -1.93 15.35 -25.26
CA LEU A 95 -2.99 15.90 -26.11
C LEU A 95 -3.15 17.42 -25.95
N ARG A 96 -2.61 18.00 -24.88
CA ARG A 96 -2.80 19.41 -24.48
C ARG A 96 -4.30 19.77 -24.41
N ASP A 97 -5.10 18.88 -23.83
CA ASP A 97 -6.55 19.04 -23.65
C ASP A 97 -6.85 19.58 -22.25
N PRO A 98 -7.12 20.91 -22.08
CA PRO A 98 -7.25 21.51 -20.76
C PRO A 98 -8.53 21.11 -20.02
N SER A 99 -9.59 20.76 -20.77
CA SER A 99 -10.83 20.26 -20.20
C SER A 99 -10.59 18.89 -19.55
N LEU A 100 -9.94 17.98 -20.27
CA LEU A 100 -9.62 16.65 -19.74
C LEU A 100 -8.65 16.72 -18.55
N LEU A 101 -7.64 17.59 -18.60
CA LEU A 101 -6.70 17.78 -17.48
C LEU A 101 -7.39 18.33 -16.22
N THR A 102 -8.24 19.34 -16.40
CA THR A 102 -9.04 19.90 -15.30
C THR A 102 -9.98 18.85 -14.73
N TYR A 103 -10.68 18.10 -15.58
CA TYR A 103 -11.56 17.01 -15.17
C TYR A 103 -10.82 15.94 -14.37
N LEU A 104 -9.66 15.45 -14.83
CA LEU A 104 -8.85 14.47 -14.10
C LEU A 104 -8.44 15.01 -12.73
N ARG A 105 -8.10 16.30 -12.62
CA ARG A 105 -7.77 16.90 -11.32
C ARG A 105 -8.96 16.94 -10.37
N ILE A 106 -10.17 17.24 -10.87
CA ILE A 106 -11.41 17.19 -10.08
C ILE A 106 -11.66 15.76 -9.61
N MET A 107 -11.53 14.77 -10.48
CA MET A 107 -11.74 13.36 -10.11
C MET A 107 -10.72 12.88 -9.06
N LYS A 108 -9.45 13.28 -9.17
CA LYS A 108 -8.44 13.00 -8.12
C LYS A 108 -8.80 13.66 -6.79
N ALA A 109 -9.35 14.88 -6.80
CA ALA A 109 -9.86 15.52 -5.59
C ALA A 109 -11.00 14.70 -4.95
N GLU A 110 -11.91 14.15 -5.77
CA GLU A 110 -12.98 13.28 -5.28
C GLU A 110 -12.46 11.96 -4.72
N VAL A 111 -11.40 11.38 -5.30
CA VAL A 111 -10.76 10.18 -4.74
C VAL A 111 -10.13 10.48 -3.38
N HIS A 112 -9.39 11.58 -3.24
CA HIS A 112 -8.84 12.02 -1.95
C HIS A 112 -9.95 12.30 -0.93
N ARG A 113 -11.07 12.93 -1.34
CA ARG A 113 -12.28 13.07 -0.50
C ARG A 113 -12.88 11.71 -0.11
N GLY A 114 -12.85 10.73 -1.02
CA GLY A 114 -13.23 9.34 -0.78
C GLY A 114 -12.41 8.67 0.32
N LEU A 115 -11.11 8.97 0.36
CA LEU A 115 -10.15 8.44 1.33
C LEU A 115 -10.12 9.21 2.66
N GLY A 116 -10.81 10.35 2.76
CA GLY A 116 -10.74 11.25 3.92
C GLY A 116 -9.49 12.14 3.97
N GLU A 117 -8.72 12.20 2.87
CA GLU A 117 -7.50 12.99 2.72
C GLU A 117 -7.83 14.44 2.32
N TYR A 118 -8.53 15.15 3.21
CA TYR A 118 -9.08 16.47 2.93
C TYR A 118 -8.06 17.54 2.50
N PRO A 119 -6.82 17.61 3.05
CA PRO A 119 -5.83 18.57 2.58
C PRO A 119 -5.47 18.40 1.10
N GLN A 120 -5.27 17.16 0.65
CA GLN A 120 -4.99 16.82 -0.74
C GLN A 120 -6.22 17.09 -1.62
N ALA A 121 -7.41 16.70 -1.16
CA ALA A 121 -8.67 16.92 -1.87
C ALA A 121 -8.89 18.43 -2.14
N LEU A 122 -8.69 19.28 -1.13
CA LEU A 122 -8.79 20.73 -1.26
C LEU A 122 -7.76 21.29 -2.23
N ALA A 123 -6.50 20.86 -2.14
CA ALA A 123 -5.43 21.34 -3.02
C ALA A 123 -5.76 21.06 -4.50
N HIS A 124 -6.22 19.84 -4.81
CA HIS A 124 -6.62 19.47 -6.16
C HIS A 124 -7.87 20.23 -6.63
N ALA A 125 -8.91 20.32 -5.79
CA ALA A 125 -10.17 20.96 -6.17
C ALA A 125 -10.04 22.48 -6.34
N ARG A 126 -9.27 23.17 -5.47
CA ARG A 126 -9.02 24.62 -5.59
C ARG A 126 -8.28 24.95 -6.86
N ARG A 127 -7.19 24.23 -7.13
CA ARG A 127 -6.41 24.42 -8.35
C ARG A 127 -7.22 24.16 -9.61
N ALA A 128 -8.05 23.12 -9.61
CA ALA A 128 -8.95 22.85 -10.73
C ALA A 128 -9.98 23.98 -10.93
N TYR A 129 -10.53 24.51 -9.83
CA TYR A 129 -11.48 25.61 -9.87
C TYR A 129 -10.85 26.91 -10.39
N GLU A 130 -9.65 27.27 -9.93
CA GLU A 130 -8.90 28.44 -10.37
C GLU A 130 -8.56 28.34 -11.87
N GLU A 131 -7.92 27.25 -12.30
CA GLU A 131 -7.54 27.02 -13.70
C GLU A 131 -8.76 27.00 -14.63
N ALA A 132 -9.89 26.44 -14.20
CA ALA A 132 -11.12 26.43 -14.98
C ALA A 132 -11.72 27.83 -15.15
N ASN A 133 -11.70 28.67 -14.10
CA ASN A 133 -12.17 30.04 -14.20
C ASN A 133 -11.26 30.90 -15.08
N GLU A 134 -9.94 30.77 -14.95
CA GLU A 134 -8.96 31.47 -15.79
C GLU A 134 -9.15 31.18 -17.28
N GLN A 135 -9.52 29.93 -17.60
CA GLN A 135 -9.75 29.47 -18.97
C GLN A 135 -11.22 29.59 -19.42
N ALA A 136 -12.08 30.23 -18.62
CA ALA A 136 -13.51 30.39 -18.89
C ALA A 136 -14.28 29.07 -19.14
N MET A 137 -13.81 27.96 -18.56
CA MET A 137 -14.41 26.63 -18.63
C MET A 137 -15.53 26.49 -17.59
N SER A 138 -16.70 27.07 -17.89
CA SER A 138 -17.80 27.23 -16.92
C SER A 138 -18.32 25.93 -16.30
N GLN A 139 -18.39 24.83 -17.07
CA GLN A 139 -18.89 23.54 -16.57
C GLN A 139 -17.89 22.87 -15.62
N GLU A 140 -16.61 22.91 -15.97
CA GLU A 140 -15.50 22.39 -15.16
C GLU A 140 -15.36 23.20 -13.87
N ALA A 141 -15.48 24.53 -13.94
CA ALA A 141 -15.48 25.39 -12.77
C ALA A 141 -16.66 25.07 -11.84
N ALA A 142 -17.86 24.84 -12.38
CA ALA A 142 -19.02 24.43 -11.59
C ALA A 142 -18.82 23.06 -10.93
N ARG A 143 -18.20 22.10 -11.63
CA ARG A 143 -17.91 20.77 -11.06
C ARG A 143 -16.89 20.86 -9.94
N ALA A 144 -15.80 21.60 -10.14
CA ALA A 144 -14.79 21.84 -9.10
C ALA A 144 -15.40 22.57 -7.89
N ALA A 145 -16.28 23.56 -8.11
CA ALA A 145 -17.02 24.23 -7.04
C ALA A 145 -17.91 23.24 -6.26
N MET A 146 -18.66 22.37 -6.92
CA MET A 146 -19.47 21.35 -6.25
C MET A 146 -18.59 20.44 -5.37
N THR A 147 -17.43 19.99 -5.88
CA THR A 147 -16.46 19.19 -5.12
C THR A 147 -15.91 19.95 -3.91
N LEU A 148 -15.56 21.23 -4.07
CA LEU A 148 -15.13 22.10 -2.96
C LEU A 148 -16.22 22.25 -1.90
N GLY A 149 -17.46 22.50 -2.32
CA GLY A 149 -18.59 22.63 -1.42
C GLY A 149 -18.85 21.36 -0.60
N ALA A 150 -18.73 20.19 -1.24
CA ALA A 150 -18.82 18.91 -0.55
C ALA A 150 -17.69 18.74 0.50
N ILE A 151 -16.45 19.11 0.18
CA ILE A 151 -15.31 19.01 1.10
C ILE A 151 -15.48 19.97 2.28
N PHE A 152 -15.85 21.24 2.05
CA PHE A 152 -16.06 22.20 3.14
C PHE A 152 -17.17 21.77 4.08
N LEU A 153 -18.25 21.21 3.54
CA LEU A 153 -19.34 20.68 4.36
C LEU A 153 -18.87 19.53 5.25
N GLU A 154 -18.03 18.63 4.73
CA GLU A 154 -17.43 17.52 5.48
C GLU A 154 -16.42 18.00 6.54
N GLN A 155 -15.82 19.18 6.34
CA GLN A 155 -14.98 19.86 7.33
C GLN A 155 -15.77 20.74 8.32
N GLY A 156 -17.10 20.79 8.21
CA GLY A 156 -17.98 21.53 9.10
C GLY A 156 -18.22 23.01 8.72
N ASP A 157 -17.67 23.49 7.60
CA ASP A 157 -17.88 24.85 7.11
C ASP A 157 -19.08 24.92 6.14
N ALA A 158 -20.29 24.89 6.70
CA ALA A 158 -21.52 24.94 5.94
C ALA A 158 -21.74 26.28 5.21
N ALA A 159 -21.12 27.38 5.68
CA ALA A 159 -21.26 28.69 5.06
C ALA A 159 -20.51 28.75 3.72
N LEU A 160 -19.24 28.34 3.72
CA LEU A 160 -18.45 28.29 2.50
C LEU A 160 -18.94 27.20 1.55
N ALA A 161 -19.40 26.06 2.10
CA ALA A 161 -20.04 25.02 1.29
C ALA A 161 -21.25 25.56 0.50
N ARG A 162 -22.10 26.37 1.14
CA ARG A 162 -23.28 26.98 0.50
C ARG A 162 -22.90 27.81 -0.72
N GLU A 163 -21.89 28.67 -0.59
CA GLU A 163 -21.45 29.56 -1.68
C GLU A 163 -21.05 28.76 -2.93
N TYR A 164 -20.19 27.77 -2.76
CA TYR A 164 -19.70 26.95 -3.88
C TYR A 164 -20.79 26.07 -4.49
N VAL A 165 -21.64 25.44 -3.67
CA VAL A 165 -22.72 24.57 -4.16
C VAL A 165 -23.78 25.37 -4.93
N GLN A 166 -24.19 26.53 -4.43
CA GLN A 166 -25.18 27.38 -5.13
C GLN A 166 -24.67 27.83 -6.50
N ARG A 167 -23.41 28.29 -6.57
CA ARG A 167 -22.77 28.67 -7.83
C ARG A 167 -22.73 27.51 -8.82
N ALA A 168 -22.42 26.30 -8.36
CA ALA A 168 -22.44 25.10 -9.20
C ALA A 168 -23.85 24.77 -9.72
N ALA A 169 -24.85 24.76 -8.83
CA ALA A 169 -26.23 24.45 -9.17
C ALA A 169 -26.82 25.40 -10.23
N GLU A 170 -26.51 26.70 -10.15
CA GLU A 170 -26.93 27.69 -11.14
C GLU A 170 -26.39 27.40 -12.54
N VAL A 171 -25.11 27.01 -12.64
CA VAL A 171 -24.48 26.66 -13.93
C VAL A 171 -25.08 25.38 -14.49
N PHE A 172 -25.26 24.34 -13.67
CA PHE A 172 -25.83 23.07 -14.14
C PHE A 172 -27.31 23.20 -14.54
N ALA A 173 -28.08 24.05 -13.85
CA ALA A 173 -29.46 24.34 -14.22
C ALA A 173 -29.58 24.98 -15.62
N ARG A 174 -28.58 25.75 -16.05
CA ARG A 174 -28.55 26.39 -17.38
C ARG A 174 -27.96 25.50 -18.48
N SER A 175 -27.13 24.51 -18.14
CA SER A 175 -26.24 23.83 -19.09
C SER A 175 -26.67 22.41 -19.51
N GLN A 176 -27.96 22.06 -19.38
CA GLN A 176 -28.51 20.70 -19.66
C GLN A 176 -27.77 19.53 -18.97
N SER A 177 -26.89 19.82 -18.00
CA SER A 177 -26.08 18.84 -17.28
C SER A 177 -26.90 18.25 -16.14
N ARG A 178 -27.89 17.43 -16.50
CA ARG A 178 -28.92 16.95 -15.58
C ARG A 178 -28.35 16.09 -14.45
N ARG A 179 -27.37 15.24 -14.74
CA ARG A 179 -26.70 14.40 -13.74
C ARG A 179 -26.01 15.26 -12.67
N GLU A 180 -25.21 16.22 -13.11
CA GLU A 180 -24.50 17.14 -12.22
C GLU A 180 -25.48 18.06 -11.45
N LEU A 181 -26.60 18.45 -12.06
CA LEU A 181 -27.66 19.19 -11.36
C LEU A 181 -28.29 18.36 -10.23
N ALA A 182 -28.56 17.07 -10.44
CA ALA A 182 -29.09 16.20 -9.38
C ALA A 182 -28.12 16.10 -8.19
N LEU A 183 -26.81 15.95 -8.46
CA LEU A 183 -25.76 15.96 -7.44
C LEU A 183 -25.67 17.31 -6.72
N ALA A 184 -25.76 18.42 -7.45
CA ALA A 184 -25.76 19.75 -6.85
C ALA A 184 -26.96 19.94 -5.91
N CYS A 185 -28.17 19.53 -6.31
CA CYS A 185 -29.36 19.58 -5.45
C CYS A 185 -29.22 18.69 -4.21
N TRP A 186 -28.53 17.55 -4.31
CA TRP A 186 -28.20 16.74 -3.13
C TRP A 186 -27.26 17.49 -2.17
N HIS A 187 -26.22 18.15 -2.68
CA HIS A 187 -25.34 18.95 -1.83
C HIS A 187 -26.05 20.19 -1.26
N GLU A 188 -26.97 20.84 -2.00
CA GLU A 188 -27.82 21.93 -1.48
C GLU A 188 -28.65 21.44 -0.29
N ALA A 189 -29.21 20.23 -0.38
CA ALA A 189 -29.96 19.64 0.73
C ALA A 189 -29.10 19.38 1.96
N ARG A 190 -27.89 18.81 1.78
CA ARG A 190 -26.96 18.56 2.90
C ARG A 190 -26.48 19.87 3.55
N VAL A 191 -26.23 20.91 2.76
CA VAL A 191 -25.85 22.24 3.29
C VAL A 191 -27.00 22.84 4.11
N ALA A 192 -28.24 22.78 3.59
CA ALA A 192 -29.41 23.27 4.29
C ALA A 192 -29.68 22.50 5.59
N GLU A 193 -29.51 21.17 5.59
CA GLU A 193 -29.58 20.33 6.80
C GLU A 193 -28.55 20.77 7.85
N ALA A 194 -27.28 20.94 7.46
CA ALA A 194 -26.22 21.38 8.37
C ALA A 194 -26.48 22.77 8.97
N GLN A 195 -27.32 23.58 8.33
CA GLN A 195 -27.72 24.92 8.78
C GLN A 195 -29.04 24.93 9.54
N GLY A 196 -29.69 23.77 9.72
CA GLY A 196 -31.00 23.65 10.37
C GLY A 196 -32.17 24.16 9.52
N ASP A 197 -31.96 24.43 8.23
CA ASP A 197 -32.98 24.93 7.32
C ASP A 197 -33.74 23.77 6.64
N ARG A 198 -34.66 23.19 7.39
CA ARG A 198 -35.47 22.05 6.93
C ARG A 198 -36.26 22.38 5.65
N THR A 199 -36.76 23.61 5.52
CA THR A 199 -37.58 24.01 4.36
C THR A 199 -36.78 23.92 3.07
N ASN A 200 -35.58 24.50 3.05
CA ASN A 200 -34.72 24.47 1.88
C ASN A 200 -34.12 23.08 1.64
N ALA A 201 -33.84 22.31 2.69
CA ALA A 201 -33.40 20.92 2.54
C ALA A 201 -34.43 20.06 1.80
N LEU A 202 -35.70 20.12 2.20
CA LEU A 202 -36.78 19.36 1.54
C LEU A 202 -37.06 19.87 0.12
N ALA A 203 -36.94 21.18 -0.13
CA ALA A 203 -37.09 21.74 -1.48
C ALA A 203 -36.00 21.23 -2.43
N ALA A 204 -34.74 21.21 -1.97
CA ALA A 204 -33.61 20.68 -2.73
C ALA A 204 -33.76 19.17 -3.00
N LEU A 205 -34.24 18.39 -2.03
CA LEU A 205 -34.51 16.95 -2.23
C LEU A 205 -35.65 16.68 -3.21
N ARG A 206 -36.72 17.49 -3.22
CA ARG A 206 -37.78 17.42 -4.25
C ARG A 206 -37.21 17.70 -5.64
N ARG A 207 -36.34 18.70 -5.76
CA ARG A 207 -35.69 19.05 -7.03
C ARG A 207 -34.73 17.96 -7.49
N MET A 208 -33.90 17.41 -6.59
CA MET A 208 -33.07 16.24 -6.86
C MET A 208 -33.92 15.07 -7.39
N ALA A 209 -35.01 14.75 -6.72
CA ALA A 209 -35.91 13.68 -7.12
C ALA A 209 -36.50 13.90 -8.52
N GLN A 210 -36.98 15.11 -8.81
CA GLN A 210 -37.52 15.47 -10.12
C GLN A 210 -36.46 15.29 -11.23
N VAL A 211 -35.27 15.88 -11.05
CA VAL A 211 -34.19 15.81 -12.05
C VAL A 211 -33.74 14.37 -12.29
N THR A 212 -33.71 13.56 -11.23
CA THR A 212 -33.32 12.14 -11.31
C THR A 212 -34.37 11.32 -12.06
N MET A 213 -35.67 11.57 -11.87
CA MET A 213 -36.73 10.93 -12.66
C MET A 213 -36.67 11.32 -14.13
N GLU A 214 -36.36 12.58 -14.44
CA GLU A 214 -36.19 13.07 -15.81
C GLU A 214 -34.97 12.44 -16.52
N LEU A 215 -33.92 12.07 -15.77
CA LEU A 215 -32.75 11.34 -16.28
C LEU A 215 -33.06 9.87 -16.60
N GLY A 216 -33.94 9.24 -15.82
CA GLY A 216 -34.31 7.83 -15.98
C GLY A 216 -33.30 6.83 -15.38
N TYR A 217 -32.26 7.28 -14.69
CA TYR A 217 -31.29 6.46 -13.97
C TYR A 217 -30.69 7.24 -12.78
N ASP A 218 -30.23 6.52 -11.74
CA ASP A 218 -29.86 7.13 -10.46
C ASP A 218 -28.68 6.44 -9.74
N HIS A 219 -28.03 5.44 -10.36
CA HIS A 219 -26.95 4.66 -9.74
C HIS A 219 -25.78 5.54 -9.26
N PHE A 220 -25.52 6.66 -9.95
CA PHE A 220 -24.47 7.63 -9.61
C PHE A 220 -24.72 8.34 -8.27
N MET A 221 -25.96 8.35 -7.78
CA MET A 221 -26.33 8.99 -6.50
C MET A 221 -25.99 8.11 -5.30
N VAL A 222 -25.89 6.79 -5.47
CA VAL A 222 -25.77 5.81 -4.36
C VAL A 222 -24.58 6.15 -3.45
N GLN A 223 -23.42 6.49 -4.03
CA GLN A 223 -22.21 6.80 -3.26
C GLN A 223 -22.28 8.14 -2.53
N GLU A 224 -22.92 9.15 -3.12
CA GLU A 224 -23.05 10.48 -2.50
C GLU A 224 -24.15 10.51 -1.45
N VAL A 225 -25.24 9.78 -1.67
CA VAL A 225 -26.33 9.69 -0.70
C VAL A 225 -25.93 8.86 0.52
N GLY A 226 -25.09 7.83 0.34
CA GLY A 226 -24.52 7.06 1.44
C GLY A 226 -23.79 7.91 2.49
N ARG A 227 -23.25 9.07 2.12
CA ARG A 227 -22.54 9.99 3.03
C ARG A 227 -23.47 10.72 4.01
N ALA A 228 -24.77 10.80 3.71
CA ALA A 228 -25.78 11.38 4.60
C ALA A 228 -27.10 10.60 4.47
N LEU A 229 -27.03 9.27 4.58
CA LEU A 229 -28.20 8.39 4.42
C LEU A 229 -29.40 8.76 5.33
N PRO A 230 -29.21 9.23 6.58
CA PRO A 230 -30.32 9.70 7.42
C PRO A 230 -31.15 10.83 6.78
N LEU A 231 -30.51 11.75 6.04
CA LEU A 231 -31.21 12.83 5.34
C LEU A 231 -32.13 12.29 4.24
N LEU A 232 -31.64 11.32 3.46
CA LEU A 232 -32.46 10.67 2.44
C LEU A 232 -33.62 9.90 3.08
N ALA A 233 -33.34 9.11 4.14
CA ALA A 233 -34.36 8.34 4.85
C ALA A 233 -35.47 9.22 5.42
N ALA A 234 -35.12 10.39 5.96
CA ALA A 234 -36.08 11.38 6.43
C ALA A 234 -36.96 11.91 5.29
N ALA A 235 -36.40 12.16 4.11
CA ALA A 235 -37.16 12.60 2.96
C ALA A 235 -38.10 11.51 2.41
N VAL A 236 -37.68 10.24 2.40
CA VAL A 236 -38.52 9.11 2.03
C VAL A 236 -39.69 8.96 3.00
N ALA A 237 -39.47 9.12 4.32
CA ALA A 237 -40.52 9.08 5.32
C ALA A 237 -41.56 10.21 5.15
N GLU A 238 -41.15 11.37 4.62
CA GLU A 238 -42.02 12.50 4.26
C GLU A 238 -42.69 12.33 2.89
N GLY A 239 -42.50 11.19 2.22
CA GLY A 239 -43.10 10.86 0.92
C GLY A 239 -42.45 11.57 -0.28
N ILE A 240 -41.27 12.17 -0.11
CA ILE A 240 -40.56 12.84 -1.21
C ILE A 240 -40.01 11.80 -2.18
N GLY A 241 -40.22 12.04 -3.49
CA GLY A 241 -39.65 11.23 -4.56
C GLY A 241 -40.20 9.80 -4.70
N GLY A 242 -41.17 9.41 -3.86
CA GLY A 242 -41.92 8.16 -3.97
C GLY A 242 -41.03 6.90 -4.06
N GLN A 243 -41.43 5.98 -4.94
CA GLN A 243 -40.72 4.70 -5.12
C GLN A 243 -39.27 4.89 -5.57
N MET A 244 -38.95 5.94 -6.32
CA MET A 244 -37.60 6.18 -6.82
C MET A 244 -36.60 6.46 -5.69
N LEU A 245 -36.93 7.38 -4.76
CA LEU A 245 -36.04 7.60 -3.60
C LEU A 245 -36.04 6.42 -2.62
N ALA A 246 -37.17 5.73 -2.44
CA ALA A 246 -37.22 4.53 -1.60
C ALA A 246 -36.29 3.42 -2.13
N GLU A 247 -36.26 3.22 -3.45
CA GLU A 247 -35.39 2.23 -4.09
C GLU A 247 -33.91 2.67 -4.09
N LEU A 248 -33.63 3.96 -4.25
CA LEU A 248 -32.29 4.52 -4.05
C LEU A 248 -31.82 4.33 -2.61
N GLU A 249 -32.67 4.58 -1.62
CA GLU A 249 -32.38 4.38 -0.20
C GLU A 249 -32.07 2.90 0.09
N ARG A 250 -32.92 1.98 -0.41
CA ARG A 250 -32.73 0.53 -0.25
C ARG A 250 -31.39 0.07 -0.80
N ARG A 251 -31.08 0.40 -2.06
CA ARG A 251 -29.78 0.06 -2.69
C ARG A 251 -28.60 0.70 -1.97
N THR A 252 -28.77 1.91 -1.45
CA THR A 252 -27.73 2.58 -0.66
C THR A 252 -27.51 1.88 0.67
N ARG A 253 -28.57 1.49 1.39
CA ARG A 253 -28.46 0.68 2.62
C ARG A 253 -27.77 -0.65 2.35
N GLU A 254 -28.14 -1.35 1.27
CA GLU A 254 -27.51 -2.61 0.88
C GLU A 254 -26.03 -2.44 0.54
N LYS A 255 -25.67 -1.39 -0.20
CA LYS A 255 -24.27 -1.08 -0.50
C LYS A 255 -23.51 -0.70 0.76
N THR A 256 -24.04 0.17 1.62
CA THR A 256 -23.38 0.59 2.86
C THR A 256 -23.23 -0.59 3.83
N ALA A 257 -24.25 -1.45 3.94
CA ALA A 257 -24.18 -2.67 4.72
C ALA A 257 -23.18 -3.68 4.12
N ALA A 258 -23.15 -3.86 2.80
CA ALA A 258 -22.15 -4.69 2.13
C ALA A 258 -20.73 -4.12 2.27
N VAL A 259 -20.56 -2.79 2.30
CA VAL A 259 -19.27 -2.14 2.59
C VAL A 259 -18.89 -2.30 4.06
N ALA A 260 -19.83 -2.17 5.00
CA ALA A 260 -19.57 -2.42 6.42
C ALA A 260 -19.21 -3.89 6.68
N VAL A 261 -19.93 -4.83 6.05
CA VAL A 261 -19.63 -6.27 6.10
C VAL A 261 -18.33 -6.61 5.36
N ALA A 262 -18.02 -5.95 4.23
CA ALA A 262 -16.74 -6.11 3.52
C ALA A 262 -15.57 -5.42 4.27
N GLN A 263 -15.85 -4.46 5.15
CA GLN A 263 -14.91 -3.94 6.14
C GLN A 263 -14.78 -4.88 7.35
N GLU A 264 -15.71 -5.83 7.54
CA GLU A 264 -15.71 -6.81 8.64
C GLU A 264 -15.33 -8.28 8.25
N ALA A 265 -15.22 -8.69 6.97
CA ALA A 265 -14.43 -9.88 6.53
C ALA A 265 -14.44 -10.13 5.00
N PRO A 266 -13.39 -10.80 4.43
CA PRO A 266 -12.25 -11.40 5.11
C PRO A 266 -11.14 -10.38 5.35
N ALA A 267 -10.26 -10.68 6.31
CA ALA A 267 -8.99 -9.99 6.47
C ALA A 267 -8.36 -9.79 5.09
N ARG A 268 -7.72 -8.64 4.84
CA ARG A 268 -6.72 -8.58 3.78
C ARG A 268 -5.83 -9.81 4.00
N PRO A 269 -5.57 -10.63 2.97
CA PRO A 269 -4.89 -11.89 3.17
C PRO A 269 -3.60 -11.62 3.95
N HIS A 270 -3.52 -12.12 5.18
CA HIS A 270 -2.42 -11.78 6.07
C HIS A 270 -1.21 -12.60 5.63
N ILE A 271 -0.19 -11.90 5.14
CA ILE A 271 1.02 -12.55 4.64
C ILE A 271 2.06 -12.58 5.76
N ARG A 272 2.42 -13.78 6.22
CA ARG A 272 3.51 -13.98 7.17
C ARG A 272 4.76 -14.43 6.43
N ILE A 273 5.82 -13.65 6.52
CA ILE A 273 7.09 -13.90 5.83
C ILE A 273 8.19 -14.03 6.87
N ARG A 274 8.92 -15.15 6.82
CA ARG A 274 10.18 -15.35 7.54
C ARG A 274 11.32 -15.43 6.57
N ALA A 275 12.39 -14.73 6.88
CA ALA A 275 13.62 -14.70 6.12
C ALA A 275 14.88 -14.68 7.00
N LEU A 276 14.79 -14.55 8.32
CA LEU A 276 15.91 -14.67 9.26
C LEU A 276 16.17 -16.14 9.62
N GLY A 277 16.89 -16.84 8.73
CA GLY A 277 17.03 -18.30 8.72
C GLY A 277 16.32 -18.89 7.51
N ASP A 278 15.73 -20.08 7.68
CA ASP A 278 15.01 -20.77 6.62
C ASP A 278 13.77 -19.97 6.20
N CYS A 279 13.66 -19.72 4.89
CA CYS A 279 12.67 -18.81 4.38
C CYS A 279 11.28 -19.47 4.23
N PHE A 280 10.29 -18.81 4.79
CA PHE A 280 8.92 -19.33 4.89
C PHE A 280 7.93 -18.22 4.55
N VAL A 281 6.91 -18.56 3.77
CA VAL A 281 5.83 -17.64 3.40
C VAL A 281 4.51 -18.34 3.65
N GLU A 282 3.59 -17.64 4.29
CA GLU A 282 2.25 -18.12 4.60
C GLU A 282 1.25 -17.02 4.25
N VAL A 283 0.11 -17.41 3.67
CA VAL A 283 -1.01 -16.51 3.36
C VAL A 283 -2.23 -17.07 4.08
N ASP A 284 -2.80 -16.30 5.00
CA ASP A 284 -3.98 -16.68 5.80
C ASP A 284 -3.86 -18.05 6.49
N GLY A 285 -2.74 -18.31 7.16
CA GLY A 285 -2.55 -19.61 7.84
C GLY A 285 -2.02 -20.72 6.93
N ARG A 286 -2.01 -20.53 5.60
CA ARG A 286 -1.60 -21.55 4.63
C ARG A 286 -0.16 -21.32 4.15
N PRO A 287 0.78 -22.26 4.42
CA PRO A 287 2.13 -22.19 3.86
C PRO A 287 2.14 -22.23 2.33
N VAL A 288 2.94 -21.37 1.71
CA VAL A 288 3.21 -21.37 0.27
C VAL A 288 4.31 -22.39 -0.03
N THR A 289 3.93 -23.52 -0.62
CA THR A 289 4.81 -24.66 -0.84
C THR A 289 5.68 -24.49 -2.10
N ALA A 290 6.72 -25.31 -2.24
CA ALA A 290 7.55 -25.34 -3.46
C ALA A 290 6.72 -25.59 -4.75
N ALA A 291 5.62 -26.34 -4.64
CA ALA A 291 4.71 -26.59 -5.75
C ALA A 291 3.90 -25.33 -6.13
N ASP A 292 3.49 -24.52 -5.15
CA ASP A 292 2.75 -23.27 -5.37
C ASP A 292 3.63 -22.23 -6.10
N TRP A 293 4.92 -22.14 -5.73
CA TRP A 293 5.91 -21.30 -6.42
C TRP A 293 6.12 -21.71 -7.88
N GLY A 294 5.94 -23.00 -8.19
CA GLY A 294 6.17 -23.60 -9.50
C GLY A 294 7.65 -23.70 -9.89
N ARG A 295 8.37 -22.57 -9.91
CA ARG A 295 9.81 -22.50 -10.21
C ARG A 295 10.55 -21.77 -9.09
N ALA A 296 11.77 -22.22 -8.78
CA ALA A 296 12.63 -21.60 -7.77
C ALA A 296 12.84 -20.08 -7.99
N LYS A 297 12.95 -19.66 -9.26
CA LYS A 297 13.09 -18.23 -9.63
C LYS A 297 11.91 -17.36 -9.22
N SER A 298 10.70 -17.90 -9.04
CA SER A 298 9.56 -17.14 -8.53
C SER A 298 9.73 -16.82 -7.04
N LYS A 299 10.13 -17.81 -6.22
CA LYS A 299 10.46 -17.58 -4.80
C LYS A 299 11.63 -16.59 -4.66
N GLU A 300 12.65 -16.73 -5.49
CA GLU A 300 13.81 -15.81 -5.53
C GLU A 300 13.41 -14.38 -5.92
N LEU A 301 12.62 -14.19 -6.99
CA LEU A 301 12.11 -12.86 -7.36
C LEU A 301 11.30 -12.21 -6.24
N PHE A 302 10.49 -13.01 -5.53
CA PHE A 302 9.70 -12.51 -4.41
C PHE A 302 10.58 -11.95 -3.29
N PHE A 303 11.58 -12.70 -2.83
CA PHE A 303 12.51 -12.22 -1.80
C PHE A 303 13.40 -11.09 -2.29
N TYR A 304 13.79 -11.07 -3.58
CA TYR A 304 14.50 -9.94 -4.17
C TYR A 304 13.68 -8.64 -4.07
N LEU A 305 12.38 -8.69 -4.40
CA LEU A 305 11.49 -7.53 -4.33
C LEU A 305 11.17 -7.08 -2.89
N LEU A 306 11.36 -7.97 -1.90
CA LEU A 306 11.28 -7.61 -0.48
C LEU A 306 12.54 -6.89 -0.01
N ALA A 307 13.71 -7.37 -0.43
CA ALA A 307 15.02 -6.86 0.01
C ALA A 307 15.42 -5.53 -0.63
N TYR A 308 14.84 -5.18 -1.78
CA TYR A 308 15.16 -3.95 -2.49
C TYR A 308 13.95 -3.01 -2.61
N PRO A 309 14.18 -1.68 -2.68
CA PRO A 309 13.16 -0.73 -3.07
C PRO A 309 12.73 -0.96 -4.54
N ALA A 310 11.83 -0.13 -5.05
CA ALA A 310 11.36 -0.19 -6.42
C ALA A 310 12.50 -0.33 -7.45
N ARG A 311 12.44 -1.36 -8.30
CA ARG A 311 13.44 -1.66 -9.34
C ARG A 311 12.80 -1.77 -10.70
N ASN A 312 13.49 -1.30 -11.73
CA ASN A 312 13.06 -1.54 -13.10
C ASN A 312 13.37 -2.99 -13.53
N LYS A 313 12.80 -3.37 -14.67
CA LYS A 313 12.89 -4.74 -15.18
C LYS A 313 14.30 -5.13 -15.58
N GLU A 314 15.07 -4.21 -16.12
CA GLU A 314 16.45 -4.40 -16.57
C GLU A 314 17.37 -4.68 -15.38
N GLN A 315 17.20 -3.95 -14.28
CA GLN A 315 17.93 -4.15 -13.01
C GLN A 315 17.62 -5.53 -12.41
N ILE A 316 16.34 -5.89 -12.33
CA ILE A 316 15.93 -7.22 -11.84
C ILE A 316 16.50 -8.32 -12.74
N GLY A 317 16.41 -8.11 -14.06
CA GLY A 317 16.88 -9.05 -15.07
C GLY A 317 18.36 -9.34 -15.01
N ALA A 318 19.19 -8.30 -14.85
CA ALA A 318 20.64 -8.42 -14.75
C ALA A 318 21.08 -9.27 -13.54
N ILE A 319 20.30 -9.28 -12.46
CA ILE A 319 20.58 -10.07 -11.26
C ILE A 319 20.02 -11.49 -11.38
N LEU A 320 18.75 -11.63 -11.74
CA LEU A 320 18.08 -12.93 -11.70
C LEU A 320 18.40 -13.82 -12.91
N TRP A 321 18.75 -13.21 -14.04
CA TRP A 321 19.06 -13.89 -15.30
C TRP A 321 20.23 -13.22 -16.04
N PRO A 322 21.44 -13.17 -15.45
CA PRO A 322 22.60 -12.48 -16.05
C PRO A 322 22.97 -13.04 -17.43
N ASP A 323 22.76 -14.34 -17.64
CA ASP A 323 23.16 -15.05 -18.86
C ASP A 323 22.12 -14.98 -19.99
N LEU A 324 20.92 -14.40 -19.75
CA LEU A 324 19.87 -14.35 -20.75
C LEU A 324 19.94 -13.08 -21.62
N PRO A 325 19.82 -13.21 -22.96
CA PRO A 325 19.66 -12.05 -23.84
C PRO A 325 18.41 -11.23 -23.47
N PRO A 326 18.41 -9.89 -23.68
CA PRO A 326 17.34 -8.99 -23.20
C PRO A 326 15.92 -9.42 -23.59
N ALA A 327 15.71 -9.89 -24.82
CA ALA A 327 14.40 -10.33 -25.28
C ALA A 327 13.87 -11.54 -24.50
N ARG A 328 14.73 -12.53 -24.21
CA ARG A 328 14.36 -13.72 -23.43
C ARG A 328 14.22 -13.41 -21.94
N MET A 329 15.06 -12.51 -21.41
CA MET A 329 14.96 -12.03 -20.03
C MET A 329 13.59 -11.39 -19.78
N ARG A 330 13.10 -10.53 -20.69
CA ARG A 330 11.76 -9.89 -20.54
C ARG A 330 10.63 -10.92 -20.44
N SER A 331 10.66 -11.95 -21.28
CA SER A 331 9.67 -13.04 -21.22
C SER A 331 9.81 -13.85 -19.93
N ALA A 332 11.04 -14.18 -19.52
CA ALA A 332 11.31 -14.90 -18.28
C ALA A 332 10.81 -14.12 -17.05
N PHE A 333 11.01 -12.80 -17.02
CA PHE A 333 10.53 -11.91 -15.96
C PHE A 333 9.00 -11.98 -15.82
N HIS A 334 8.23 -11.78 -16.90
CA HIS A 334 6.77 -11.78 -16.80
C HIS A 334 6.18 -13.14 -16.41
N VAL A 335 6.76 -14.24 -16.89
CA VAL A 335 6.36 -15.59 -16.48
C VAL A 335 6.68 -15.83 -14.99
N THR A 336 7.82 -15.34 -14.52
CA THR A 336 8.24 -15.49 -13.13
C THR A 336 7.39 -14.64 -12.19
N LEU A 337 7.07 -13.41 -12.57
CA LEU A 337 6.17 -12.50 -11.86
C LEU A 337 4.73 -13.06 -11.79
N TYR A 338 4.24 -13.65 -12.88
CA TYR A 338 2.97 -14.38 -12.86
C TYR A 338 3.02 -15.54 -11.86
N GLY A 339 4.14 -16.28 -11.81
CA GLY A 339 4.38 -17.32 -10.81
C GLY A 339 4.29 -16.82 -9.37
N VAL A 340 4.89 -15.65 -9.07
CA VAL A 340 4.79 -15.01 -7.74
C VAL A 340 3.33 -14.72 -7.38
N ARG A 341 2.61 -14.00 -8.25
CA ARG A 341 1.20 -13.64 -8.01
C ARG A 341 0.31 -14.85 -7.82
N ARG A 342 0.55 -15.92 -8.58
CA ARG A 342 -0.17 -17.19 -8.47
C ARG A 342 0.15 -17.93 -7.17
N ALA A 343 1.43 -17.97 -6.77
CA ALA A 343 1.86 -18.66 -5.57
C ALA A 343 1.24 -18.07 -4.30
N LEU A 344 1.15 -16.73 -4.23
CA LEU A 344 0.50 -16.04 -3.11
C LEU A 344 -1.03 -16.03 -3.23
N GLY A 345 -1.59 -16.25 -4.43
CA GLY A 345 -3.02 -16.08 -4.69
C GLY A 345 -3.46 -14.61 -4.69
N ILE A 346 -2.53 -13.66 -4.75
CA ILE A 346 -2.76 -12.22 -4.61
C ILE A 346 -2.21 -11.52 -5.86
N ALA A 347 -3.12 -10.98 -6.68
CA ALA A 347 -2.76 -10.42 -7.98
C ALA A 347 -1.92 -9.14 -7.88
N ASP A 348 -2.13 -8.34 -6.84
CA ASP A 348 -1.49 -7.05 -6.58
C ASP A 348 -0.38 -7.12 -5.54
N CYS A 349 0.16 -8.32 -5.21
CA CYS A 349 1.30 -8.48 -4.30
C CYS A 349 2.59 -7.82 -4.81
N VAL A 350 2.66 -7.53 -6.11
CA VAL A 350 3.71 -6.75 -6.73
C VAL A 350 3.07 -5.62 -7.53
N LEU A 351 3.36 -4.39 -7.12
CA LEU A 351 2.92 -3.17 -7.78
C LEU A 351 3.81 -2.85 -8.98
N TYR A 352 3.24 -2.16 -9.95
CA TYR A 352 3.96 -1.60 -11.08
C TYR A 352 3.62 -0.12 -11.20
N HIS A 353 4.63 0.74 -11.13
CA HIS A 353 4.47 2.20 -11.23
C HIS A 353 5.76 2.81 -11.77
N ASN A 354 5.67 3.78 -12.69
CA ASN A 354 6.82 4.45 -13.32
C ASN A 354 7.92 3.49 -13.81
N GLU A 355 7.54 2.43 -14.53
CA GLU A 355 8.44 1.39 -15.05
C GLU A 355 9.19 0.57 -13.99
N GLN A 356 8.77 0.66 -12.72
CA GLN A 356 9.38 -0.05 -11.60
C GLN A 356 8.40 -1.05 -10.97
N TYR A 357 8.97 -2.10 -10.39
CA TYR A 357 8.28 -3.16 -9.65
C TYR A 357 8.70 -3.12 -8.18
N MET A 358 7.75 -3.33 -7.28
CA MET A 358 7.99 -3.38 -5.84
C MET A 358 6.97 -4.29 -5.15
N PHE A 359 7.33 -4.88 -4.01
CA PHE A 359 6.37 -5.57 -3.15
C PHE A 359 5.32 -4.58 -2.63
N ASN A 360 4.06 -4.99 -2.62
CA ASN A 360 2.95 -4.18 -2.15
C ASN A 360 2.88 -4.15 -0.62
N ARG A 361 3.60 -3.22 0.00
CA ARG A 361 3.57 -3.00 1.46
C ARG A 361 2.26 -2.41 2.00
N GLN A 362 1.25 -2.16 1.15
CA GLN A 362 -0.10 -1.80 1.60
C GLN A 362 -0.95 -3.03 1.95
N LEU A 363 -0.48 -4.24 1.64
CA LEU A 363 -1.11 -5.48 2.08
C LEU A 363 -0.97 -5.64 3.60
N ASP A 364 -1.86 -6.43 4.20
CA ASP A 364 -1.68 -6.87 5.58
C ASP A 364 -0.58 -7.92 5.61
N HIS A 365 0.55 -7.60 6.23
CA HIS A 365 1.72 -8.45 6.22
C HIS A 365 2.54 -8.30 7.50
N TRP A 366 3.30 -9.35 7.79
CA TRP A 366 4.33 -9.38 8.80
C TRP A 366 5.60 -9.96 8.19
N ILE A 367 6.72 -9.24 8.33
CA ILE A 367 8.04 -9.67 7.86
C ILE A 367 8.99 -9.63 9.06
N ASP A 368 9.56 -10.78 9.41
CA ASP A 368 10.49 -10.90 10.54
C ASP A 368 11.71 -9.97 10.46
N VAL A 369 12.25 -9.73 9.26
CA VAL A 369 13.34 -8.79 9.01
C VAL A 369 12.95 -7.36 9.33
N GLU A 370 11.75 -6.93 8.92
CA GLU A 370 11.29 -5.56 9.17
C GLU A 370 11.02 -5.36 10.68
N GLU A 371 10.36 -6.32 11.34
CA GLU A 371 10.16 -6.26 12.81
C GLU A 371 11.50 -6.27 13.57
N PHE A 372 12.46 -7.10 13.14
CA PHE A 372 13.80 -7.13 13.71
C PHE A 372 14.50 -5.76 13.63
N GLU A 373 14.48 -5.13 12.44
CA GLU A 373 15.12 -3.82 12.25
C GLU A 373 14.44 -2.70 13.03
N GLU A 374 13.11 -2.72 13.10
CA GLU A 374 12.33 -1.78 13.91
C GLU A 374 12.65 -1.92 15.40
N LEU A 375 12.66 -3.15 15.93
CA LEU A 375 12.99 -3.42 17.33
C LEU A 375 14.42 -3.00 17.69
N VAL A 376 15.41 -3.28 16.82
CA VAL A 376 16.79 -2.82 17.03
C VAL A 376 16.86 -1.29 17.03
N SER A 377 16.16 -0.64 16.08
CA SER A 377 16.14 0.82 15.99
C SER A 377 15.47 1.47 17.22
N GLN A 378 14.33 0.93 17.66
CA GLN A 378 13.64 1.37 18.88
C GLN A 378 14.53 1.21 20.10
N ALA A 379 15.17 0.04 20.26
CA ALA A 379 16.02 -0.26 21.39
C ALA A 379 17.22 0.69 21.47
N GLU A 380 17.87 1.00 20.34
CA GLU A 380 18.98 1.95 20.29
C GLU A 380 18.53 3.38 20.66
N GLN A 381 17.34 3.82 20.22
CA GLN A 381 16.81 5.15 20.53
C GLN A 381 16.51 5.33 22.02
N CYS A 382 15.95 4.31 22.68
CA CYS A 382 15.61 4.39 24.10
C CYS A 382 16.68 3.83 25.03
N ARG A 383 17.82 3.32 24.52
CA ARG A 383 18.86 2.65 25.33
C ARG A 383 19.32 3.44 26.54
N LEU A 384 19.51 4.75 26.40
CA LEU A 384 20.00 5.62 27.47
C LEU A 384 18.88 6.17 28.35
N SER A 385 17.72 6.47 27.77
CA SER A 385 16.59 7.10 28.47
C SER A 385 15.71 6.09 29.20
N ASN A 386 15.52 4.90 28.63
CA ASN A 386 14.72 3.81 29.18
C ASN A 386 15.39 2.43 28.95
N PRO A 387 16.43 2.08 29.72
CA PRO A 387 17.19 0.84 29.55
C PRO A 387 16.34 -0.44 29.62
N SER A 388 15.26 -0.45 30.42
CA SER A 388 14.38 -1.62 30.56
C SER A 388 13.56 -1.87 29.29
N GLU A 389 13.09 -0.82 28.63
CA GLU A 389 12.36 -0.94 27.37
C GLU A 389 13.31 -1.34 26.24
N ALA A 390 14.52 -0.77 26.22
CA ALA A 390 15.56 -1.17 25.28
C ALA A 390 15.94 -2.65 25.43
N GLU A 391 16.08 -3.15 26.66
CA GLU A 391 16.35 -4.57 26.89
C GLU A 391 15.24 -5.46 26.34
N ALA A 392 13.97 -5.12 26.59
CA ALA A 392 12.83 -5.88 26.10
C ALA A 392 12.79 -5.91 24.56
N ALA A 393 13.07 -4.77 23.91
CA ALA A 393 13.12 -4.66 22.46
C ALA A 393 14.31 -5.44 21.86
N PHE A 394 15.51 -5.31 22.41
CA PHE A 394 16.66 -6.12 21.99
C PHE A 394 16.42 -7.61 22.19
N SER A 395 15.81 -8.03 23.31
CA SER A 395 15.48 -9.44 23.56
C SER A 395 14.56 -10.00 22.48
N ARG A 396 13.47 -9.29 22.14
CA ARG A 396 12.57 -9.70 21.06
C ARG A 396 13.29 -9.74 19.71
N ALA A 397 14.14 -8.76 19.41
CA ALA A 397 14.90 -8.73 18.17
C ALA A 397 15.82 -9.95 18.02
N VAL A 398 16.59 -10.29 19.06
CA VAL A 398 17.51 -11.44 18.99
C VAL A 398 16.77 -12.78 18.95
N ASP A 399 15.52 -12.85 19.44
CA ASP A 399 14.69 -14.05 19.37
C ASP A 399 14.07 -14.26 17.98
N LEU A 400 13.84 -13.18 17.22
CA LEU A 400 13.40 -13.26 15.81
C LEU A 400 14.52 -13.77 14.89
N TYR A 401 15.79 -13.53 15.23
CA TYR A 401 16.93 -13.92 14.41
C TYR A 401 17.24 -15.41 14.56
N GLY A 402 16.61 -16.24 13.72
CA GLY A 402 16.76 -17.70 13.74
C GLY A 402 18.00 -18.25 13.02
N GLY A 403 18.61 -17.46 12.14
CA GLY A 403 19.76 -17.88 11.33
C GLY A 403 20.15 -16.85 10.28
N GLU A 404 21.11 -17.21 9.43
CA GLU A 404 21.50 -16.37 8.28
C GLU A 404 20.30 -16.09 7.37
N TYR A 405 20.21 -14.86 6.84
CA TYR A 405 19.11 -14.44 5.99
C TYR A 405 18.95 -15.36 4.76
N LEU A 406 17.80 -15.99 4.59
CA LEU A 406 17.48 -16.98 3.54
C LEU A 406 18.46 -18.18 3.53
N SER A 407 18.74 -18.79 4.67
CA SER A 407 19.75 -19.87 4.81
C SER A 407 19.46 -21.12 3.97
N ASP A 408 18.20 -21.40 3.65
CA ASP A 408 17.77 -22.56 2.85
C ASP A 408 17.78 -22.28 1.33
N MET A 409 18.12 -21.06 0.91
CA MET A 409 18.21 -20.69 -0.51
C MET A 409 19.67 -20.62 -0.98
N SER A 410 19.95 -21.32 -2.08
CA SER A 410 21.23 -21.24 -2.80
C SER A 410 21.09 -20.36 -4.04
N PHE A 411 21.95 -19.35 -4.18
CA PHE A 411 21.97 -18.45 -5.33
C PHE A 411 23.19 -18.75 -6.22
N ALA A 412 23.00 -18.74 -7.54
CA ALA A 412 23.95 -19.35 -8.46
C ALA A 412 25.26 -18.56 -8.69
N GLN A 413 25.30 -17.24 -8.44
CA GLN A 413 26.48 -16.37 -8.56
C GLN A 413 26.31 -15.13 -7.68
N GLU A 414 27.39 -14.70 -6.99
CA GLU A 414 27.54 -13.52 -6.10
C GLU A 414 26.25 -12.78 -5.75
N GLU A 415 25.70 -13.22 -4.61
CA GLU A 415 24.30 -13.16 -4.27
C GLU A 415 23.86 -11.71 -4.03
N TRP A 416 22.77 -11.30 -4.67
CA TRP A 416 22.12 -10.02 -4.38
C TRP A 416 21.80 -9.87 -2.87
N CYS A 417 21.65 -10.97 -2.14
CA CYS A 417 21.43 -10.97 -0.70
C CYS A 417 22.71 -10.91 0.14
N PHE A 418 23.93 -10.97 -0.44
CA PHE A 418 25.20 -11.00 0.32
C PHE A 418 25.31 -9.80 1.27
N TRP A 419 25.19 -8.58 0.74
CA TRP A 419 25.27 -7.36 1.56
C TRP A 419 24.14 -7.29 2.59
N ARG A 420 22.98 -7.87 2.27
CA ARG A 420 21.85 -7.92 3.20
C ARG A 420 22.09 -8.92 4.33
N ARG A 421 22.69 -10.07 4.05
CA ARG A 421 23.14 -11.08 5.03
C ARG A 421 24.15 -10.46 5.99
N ASP A 422 25.21 -9.83 5.47
CA ASP A 422 26.24 -9.17 6.26
C ASP A 422 25.66 -8.05 7.15
N GLU A 423 24.81 -7.20 6.58
CA GLU A 423 24.17 -6.11 7.33
C GLU A 423 23.33 -6.64 8.51
N LEU A 424 22.45 -7.61 8.25
CA LEU A 424 21.57 -8.17 9.28
C LEU A 424 22.37 -8.93 10.34
N GLN A 425 23.42 -9.66 9.96
CA GLN A 425 24.31 -10.35 10.89
C GLN A 425 25.04 -9.36 11.80
N ARG A 426 25.59 -8.26 11.26
CA ARG A 426 26.25 -7.22 12.06
C ARG A 426 25.30 -6.52 13.03
N ARG A 427 24.06 -6.25 12.61
CA ARG A 427 23.01 -5.71 13.49
C ARG A 427 22.66 -6.68 14.61
N PHE A 428 22.53 -7.97 14.28
CA PHE A 428 22.23 -9.02 15.27
C PHE A 428 23.35 -9.17 16.31
N GLN A 429 24.61 -9.22 15.88
CA GLN A 429 25.76 -9.27 16.79
C GLN A 429 25.81 -8.04 17.70
N SER A 430 25.55 -6.84 17.16
CA SER A 430 25.50 -5.60 17.95
C SER A 430 24.35 -5.62 18.96
N ALA A 431 23.17 -6.12 18.58
CA ALA A 431 22.02 -6.27 19.46
C ALA A 431 22.28 -7.26 20.62
N LEU A 432 22.95 -8.39 20.35
CA LEU A 432 23.37 -9.35 21.38
C LEU A 432 24.35 -8.71 22.37
N GLN A 433 25.32 -7.95 21.87
CA GLN A 433 26.26 -7.25 22.73
C GLN A 433 25.55 -6.23 23.62
N ALA A 434 24.70 -5.37 23.04
CA ALA A 434 23.94 -4.37 23.79
C ALA A 434 22.99 -5.00 24.83
N LEU A 435 22.32 -6.10 24.48
CA LEU A 435 21.48 -6.87 25.39
C LEU A 435 22.30 -7.42 26.57
N GLY A 436 23.48 -7.97 26.29
CA GLY A 436 24.40 -8.44 27.32
C GLY A 436 24.86 -7.31 28.25
N ASP A 437 25.24 -6.16 27.69
CA ASP A 437 25.71 -5.00 28.44
C ASP A 437 24.61 -4.43 29.35
N LEU A 438 23.37 -4.32 28.86
CA LEU A 438 22.20 -3.89 29.65
C LEU A 438 21.92 -4.84 30.82
N ARG A 439 21.97 -6.15 30.56
CA ARG A 439 21.77 -7.18 31.59
C ARG A 439 22.84 -7.16 32.67
N VAL A 440 24.11 -6.97 32.28
CA VAL A 440 25.21 -6.71 33.23
C VAL A 440 24.92 -5.47 34.06
N GLY A 441 24.47 -4.38 33.44
CA GLY A 441 24.14 -3.12 34.13
C GLY A 441 23.09 -3.26 35.22
N ARG A 442 22.11 -4.17 35.05
CA ARG A 442 21.10 -4.47 36.08
C ARG A 442 21.44 -5.66 37.00
N GLY A 443 22.62 -6.26 36.84
CA GLY A 443 23.10 -7.39 37.66
C GLY A 443 22.59 -8.77 37.23
N ASP A 444 21.93 -8.90 36.07
CA ASP A 444 21.53 -10.19 35.50
C ASP A 444 22.68 -10.83 34.69
N TYR A 445 23.64 -11.38 35.42
CA TYR A 445 24.84 -11.98 34.82
C TYR A 445 24.56 -13.28 34.05
N ASP A 446 23.51 -14.03 34.43
CA ASP A 446 23.13 -15.27 33.74
C ASP A 446 22.50 -14.96 32.38
N GLY A 447 21.56 -14.01 32.35
CA GLY A 447 20.96 -13.51 31.12
C GLY A 447 21.98 -12.84 30.20
N ALA A 448 22.98 -12.14 30.76
CA ALA A 448 24.09 -11.58 29.98
C ALA A 448 24.99 -12.65 29.37
N LEU A 449 25.34 -13.68 30.15
CA LEU A 449 26.15 -14.81 29.69
C LEU A 449 25.48 -15.55 28.52
N THR A 450 24.16 -15.69 28.55
CA THR A 450 23.38 -16.26 27.44
C THR A 450 23.53 -15.44 26.16
N ALA A 451 23.43 -14.10 26.25
CA ALA A 451 23.62 -13.22 25.09
C ALA A 451 25.05 -13.27 24.54
N TYR A 452 26.07 -13.19 25.40
CA TYR A 452 27.47 -13.22 24.99
C TYR A 452 27.89 -14.57 24.40
N ARG A 453 27.35 -15.70 24.89
CA ARG A 453 27.62 -17.01 24.29
C ARG A 453 27.03 -17.15 22.90
N ARG A 454 25.82 -16.63 22.67
CA ARG A 454 25.24 -16.55 21.31
C ARG A 454 26.10 -15.68 20.39
N LEU A 455 26.66 -14.58 20.91
CA LEU A 455 27.57 -13.71 20.15
C LEU A 455 28.89 -14.41 19.80
N LEU A 456 29.49 -15.14 20.74
CA LEU A 456 30.70 -15.94 20.48
C LEU A 456 30.46 -17.11 19.51
N ALA A 457 29.24 -17.63 19.43
CA ALA A 457 28.89 -18.61 18.40
C ALA A 457 28.84 -18.00 16.99
N CYS A 458 28.69 -16.67 16.88
CA CYS A 458 28.73 -15.95 15.60
C CYS A 458 30.17 -15.53 15.25
N ASP A 459 30.93 -15.06 16.24
CA ASP A 459 32.32 -14.63 16.08
C ASP A 459 33.12 -15.05 17.33
N GLU A 460 33.77 -16.20 17.22
CA GLU A 460 34.47 -16.85 18.32
C GLU A 460 35.77 -16.12 18.73
N LEU A 461 36.33 -15.26 17.87
CA LEU A 461 37.62 -14.58 18.10
C LEU A 461 37.46 -13.24 18.83
N ARG A 462 36.23 -12.83 19.19
CA ARG A 462 35.93 -11.58 19.90
C ARG A 462 36.42 -11.57 21.36
N GLU A 463 37.70 -11.22 21.56
CA GLU A 463 38.32 -11.15 22.89
C GLU A 463 37.56 -10.27 23.89
N ASP A 464 36.95 -9.18 23.45
CA ASP A 464 36.13 -8.30 24.28
C ASP A 464 34.93 -9.00 24.89
N ILE A 465 34.28 -9.87 24.12
CA ILE A 465 33.13 -10.66 24.56
C ILE A 465 33.58 -11.80 25.47
N HIS A 466 34.70 -12.45 25.18
CA HIS A 466 35.31 -13.42 26.12
C HIS A 466 35.63 -12.78 27.48
N ARG A 467 36.17 -11.55 27.50
CA ARG A 467 36.38 -10.79 28.74
C ARG A 467 35.05 -10.51 29.46
N ALA A 468 33.98 -10.17 28.73
CA ALA A 468 32.66 -9.96 29.33
C ALA A 468 32.11 -11.24 29.98
N VAL A 469 32.24 -12.39 29.32
CA VAL A 469 31.91 -13.72 29.87
C VAL A 469 32.71 -14.01 31.14
N MET A 470 34.03 -13.79 31.12
CA MET A 470 34.89 -13.97 32.30
C MET A 470 34.44 -13.12 33.49
N ARG A 471 34.07 -11.84 33.26
CA ARG A 471 33.55 -10.95 34.30
C ARG A 471 32.22 -11.43 34.86
N CYS A 472 31.29 -11.87 34.01
CA CYS A 472 29.99 -12.41 34.45
C CYS A 472 30.17 -13.65 35.34
N LEU A 473 31.01 -14.61 34.90
CA LEU A 473 31.30 -15.82 35.67
C LEU A 473 31.94 -15.51 37.04
N ALA A 474 32.89 -14.58 37.08
CA ALA A 474 33.51 -14.15 38.33
C ALA A 474 32.50 -13.45 39.27
N ALA A 475 31.61 -12.61 38.73
CA ALA A 475 30.57 -11.92 39.49
C ALA A 475 29.52 -12.88 40.08
N MET A 476 29.21 -13.97 39.37
CA MET A 476 28.35 -15.07 39.86
C MET A 476 29.05 -16.01 40.85
N GLY A 477 30.33 -15.77 41.18
CA GLY A 477 31.08 -16.60 42.12
C GLY A 477 31.70 -17.87 41.51
N ASP A 478 31.81 -17.98 40.18
CA ASP A 478 32.52 -19.06 39.48
C ASP A 478 33.85 -18.58 38.84
N PRO A 479 34.89 -18.29 39.65
CA PRO A 479 36.20 -17.90 39.11
C PRO A 479 36.87 -19.03 38.32
N ASN A 480 36.56 -20.30 38.62
CA ASN A 480 37.13 -21.44 37.88
C ASN A 480 36.55 -21.51 36.46
N GLY A 481 35.26 -21.23 36.28
CA GLY A 481 34.64 -21.05 34.97
C GLY A 481 35.27 -19.93 34.17
N ALA A 482 35.50 -18.77 34.79
CA ALA A 482 36.17 -17.65 34.13
C ALA A 482 37.60 -18.01 33.68
N MET A 483 38.35 -18.76 34.49
CA MET A 483 39.68 -19.26 34.11
C MET A 483 39.62 -20.26 32.95
N ARG A 484 38.62 -21.16 32.92
CA ARG A 484 38.41 -22.07 31.79
C ARG A 484 38.12 -21.29 30.51
N GLN A 485 37.28 -20.26 30.57
CA GLN A 485 36.99 -19.40 29.42
C GLN A 485 38.25 -18.77 28.84
N TYR A 486 39.14 -18.22 29.68
CA TYR A 486 40.41 -17.66 29.22
C TYR A 486 41.28 -18.71 28.50
N ARG A 487 41.36 -19.93 29.05
CA ARG A 487 42.11 -21.04 28.42
C ARG A 487 41.52 -21.45 27.07
N THR A 488 40.20 -21.46 26.94
CA THR A 488 39.51 -21.69 25.66
C THR A 488 39.90 -20.62 24.64
N LEU A 489 39.83 -19.33 25.01
CA LEU A 489 40.23 -18.24 24.14
C LEU A 489 41.72 -18.32 23.74
N GLU A 490 42.60 -18.59 24.70
CA GLU A 490 44.04 -18.72 24.46
C GLU A 490 44.36 -19.82 23.44
N ALA A 491 43.69 -20.97 23.54
CA ALA A 491 43.82 -22.04 22.57
C ALA A 491 43.30 -21.61 21.19
N LEU A 492 42.12 -21.00 21.14
CA LEU A 492 41.47 -20.55 19.91
C LEU A 492 42.32 -19.52 19.13
N LEU A 493 42.81 -18.47 19.80
CA LEU A 493 43.66 -17.45 19.16
C LEU A 493 44.97 -18.02 18.64
N LYS A 494 45.55 -18.96 19.40
CA LYS A 494 46.79 -19.63 19.00
C LYS A 494 46.57 -20.51 17.77
N GLU A 495 45.44 -21.21 17.69
CA GLU A 495 45.10 -22.08 16.56
C GLU A 495 44.71 -21.29 15.31
N SER A 496 43.80 -20.32 15.43
CA SER A 496 43.24 -19.60 14.28
C SER A 496 44.14 -18.48 13.76
N LEU A 497 44.91 -17.82 14.64
CA LEU A 497 45.68 -16.61 14.31
C LEU A 497 47.16 -16.67 14.69
N GLY A 498 47.59 -17.67 15.48
CA GLY A 498 48.98 -17.78 15.94
C GLY A 498 49.41 -16.70 16.94
N VAL A 499 48.47 -15.99 17.57
CA VAL A 499 48.74 -14.87 18.49
C VAL A 499 48.35 -15.22 19.93
N ALA A 500 48.93 -14.51 20.89
CA ALA A 500 48.55 -14.58 22.30
C ALA A 500 47.37 -13.62 22.60
N PRO A 501 46.59 -13.85 23.68
CA PRO A 501 45.54 -12.93 24.10
C PRO A 501 46.04 -11.52 24.39
N LEU A 502 45.22 -10.52 24.10
CA LEU A 502 45.53 -9.11 24.34
C LEU A 502 45.91 -8.81 25.80
N PRO A 503 46.70 -7.74 26.06
CA PRO A 503 47.11 -7.37 27.41
C PRO A 503 45.95 -7.12 28.39
N GLU A 504 44.82 -6.54 27.97
CA GLU A 504 43.64 -6.42 28.84
C GLU A 504 43.09 -7.78 29.26
N THR A 505 43.04 -8.75 28.35
CA THR A 505 42.51 -10.09 28.59
C THR A 505 43.36 -10.84 29.61
N SER A 506 44.69 -10.79 29.43
CA SER A 506 45.66 -11.41 30.33
C SER A 506 45.66 -10.76 31.72
N ARG A 507 45.52 -9.43 31.81
CA ARG A 507 45.37 -8.72 33.09
C ARG A 507 44.09 -9.12 33.83
N LEU A 508 42.97 -9.25 33.14
CA LEU A 508 41.71 -9.71 33.74
C LEU A 508 41.87 -11.11 34.32
N PHE A 509 42.46 -12.05 33.57
CA PHE A 509 42.74 -13.40 34.05
C PHE A 509 43.59 -13.41 35.33
N GLN A 510 44.69 -12.65 35.37
CA GLN A 510 45.55 -12.55 36.54
C GLN A 510 44.81 -12.01 37.78
N SER A 511 43.95 -11.00 37.60
CA SER A 511 43.13 -10.46 38.68
C SER A 511 42.16 -11.50 39.28
N ILE A 512 41.49 -12.29 38.43
CA ILE A 512 40.58 -13.36 38.86
C ILE A 512 41.33 -14.46 39.64
N VAL A 513 42.52 -14.85 39.16
CA VAL A 513 43.38 -15.83 39.86
C VAL A 513 43.80 -15.32 41.24
N ALA A 514 44.20 -14.04 41.34
CA ALA A 514 44.59 -13.43 42.60
C ALA A 514 43.44 -13.37 43.61
N SER A 515 42.23 -12.95 43.18
CA SER A 515 41.05 -12.90 44.04
C SER A 515 40.62 -14.27 44.56
N ARG A 516 40.80 -15.35 43.78
CA ARG A 516 40.53 -16.72 44.22
C ARG A 516 41.46 -17.14 45.35
N ASN A 517 42.76 -16.95 45.17
CA ASN A 517 43.77 -17.36 46.14
C ASN A 517 43.68 -16.57 47.46
N GLY A 518 43.18 -15.33 47.42
CA GLY A 518 42.91 -14.52 48.60
C GLY A 518 41.65 -14.92 49.39
N ARG A 519 40.69 -15.64 48.79
CA ARG A 519 39.50 -16.18 49.48
C ARG A 519 39.72 -17.56 50.11
N SER A 520 40.84 -18.23 49.79
CA SER A 520 41.23 -19.54 50.34
C SER A 520 42.22 -19.44 51.51
N ARG A 521 42.54 -18.22 51.96
CA ARG A 521 43.26 -17.92 53.21
C ARG A 521 42.27 -17.26 54.16
#